data_AF-A0A841JFF9-F1
#
_entry.id   AF-A0A841JFF9-F1
#
_cell.length_a   1.000
_cell.length_b   1.000
_cell.length_c   1.000
_cell.angle_alpha   90.00
_cell.angle_beta   90.00
_cell.angle_gamma   90.00
#
_symmetry.space_group_name_H-M   'P 1'
#
loop_
_entity.id
_entity.type
_entity.pdbx_description
1 polymer ?
#
loop_
_entity_poly.entity_id
_entity_poly.type
_entity_poly.pdbx_seq_one_letter_code
_entity_poly.pdbx_strand_id
1 'polypeptide(L)'
;MKSIKKICGLSLIAFLIMLAAPNKVRAQQGEYVSDQQFYDDLDPYGTWVDDPNYGNVWIPDAEDGFRPYATRGHWVMTDYGNTWVSDYPWGWATFHYGRWRYDDYYGWEWIPGHEWAPAWVSWRRGGGYYGWAPLTPGISINISFGNSYRVPDYYWVCAPQAYINRPNINNYYVSNTRVVNIIHNTTVINNTYVYNNRTYVTGPRVNEVRQVTRQNVQVYRVNNINQPGSGSRTSITNNRLNIYRPEIRKSTDARPARVVNATEYRKENPNNGIAHRAGGQATVNRNNAARLAEVAKSNNNRLVRVNNNQPAARPGQPANQRPEQPNARPGQRTQQPNTNPAVQQRQQVQQQRDQAQRQQQEVQRQQQQGQQQRQQVQQQRDQAQRQQQEVKQQQQQGQQQRQQVQQQRDQAQRQQQEVKQQQQAQQQQQAQRQQQAAQRQQQQQQQEAQRQQQQAQQQQQAQRQQQAAQRQQQQQQQAAQRQQQQAQQQQQAAQRQQQQQQQAAQRQQQQAQRQQQAAQRQQQQQQQAAQRQQQAQQRQQQEAQRQQQQQEDEAHRTKP
;
A
#
# COMPACT_ATOMS: atom_id res chain seq x y z
N MET A 1 -54.67 -47.72 -18.45
CA MET A 1 -53.26 -47.27 -18.52
C MET A 1 -53.11 -45.75 -18.78
N LYS A 2 -53.76 -44.87 -17.98
CA LYS A 2 -53.59 -43.40 -18.13
C LYS A 2 -53.30 -42.66 -16.81
N SER A 3 -53.32 -43.35 -15.67
CA SER A 3 -53.13 -42.74 -14.34
C SER A 3 -51.71 -42.89 -13.77
N ILE A 4 -50.90 -43.82 -14.31
CA ILE A 4 -49.54 -44.10 -13.81
C ILE A 4 -48.50 -43.09 -14.34
N LYS A 5 -48.77 -42.40 -15.46
CA LYS A 5 -47.84 -41.40 -16.02
C LYS A 5 -47.84 -40.05 -15.30
N LYS A 6 -48.84 -39.75 -14.45
CA LYS A 6 -48.92 -38.48 -13.71
C LYS A 6 -48.22 -38.52 -12.35
N ILE A 7 -48.10 -39.70 -11.74
CA ILE A 7 -47.44 -39.87 -10.43
C ILE A 7 -45.91 -39.85 -10.59
N CYS A 8 -45.37 -40.40 -11.69
CA CYS A 8 -43.92 -40.31 -11.96
C CYS A 8 -43.45 -38.88 -12.31
N GLY A 9 -44.33 -38.01 -12.84
CA GLY A 9 -43.97 -36.62 -13.15
C GLY A 9 -43.81 -35.74 -11.90
N LEU A 10 -44.63 -35.97 -10.87
CA LEU A 10 -44.57 -35.19 -9.63
C LEU A 10 -43.42 -35.61 -8.71
N SER A 11 -43.06 -36.90 -8.69
CA SER A 11 -41.88 -37.37 -7.95
C SER A 11 -40.56 -36.93 -8.59
N LEU A 12 -40.51 -36.75 -9.92
CA LEU A 12 -39.30 -36.26 -10.59
C LEU A 12 -39.05 -34.76 -10.32
N ILE A 13 -40.10 -33.96 -10.18
CA ILE A 13 -40.00 -32.53 -9.86
C ILE A 13 -39.62 -32.33 -8.38
N ALA A 14 -40.16 -33.16 -7.47
CA ALA A 14 -39.76 -33.12 -6.06
C ALA A 14 -38.29 -33.56 -5.86
N PHE A 15 -37.79 -34.51 -6.66
CA PHE A 15 -36.39 -34.94 -6.62
C PHE A 15 -35.42 -33.92 -7.26
N LEU A 16 -35.86 -33.18 -8.28
CA LEU A 16 -35.08 -32.09 -8.89
C LEU A 16 -34.99 -30.83 -8.01
N ILE A 17 -35.98 -30.59 -7.13
CA ILE A 17 -35.94 -29.47 -6.18
C ILE A 17 -35.08 -29.80 -4.95
N MET A 18 -34.93 -31.08 -4.58
CA MET A 18 -34.08 -31.51 -3.45
C MET A 18 -32.56 -31.50 -3.77
N LEU A 19 -32.19 -31.44 -5.05
CA LEU A 19 -30.81 -31.21 -5.50
C LEU A 19 -30.42 -29.72 -5.57
N ALA A 20 -31.37 -28.83 -5.32
CA ALA A 20 -31.14 -27.40 -5.14
C ALA A 20 -31.13 -27.01 -3.66
N ALA A 21 -30.53 -27.84 -2.80
CA ALA A 21 -30.03 -27.32 -1.53
C ALA A 21 -29.10 -26.15 -1.89
N PRO A 22 -29.29 -24.94 -1.33
CA PRO A 22 -28.24 -23.94 -1.42
C PRO A 22 -27.02 -24.64 -0.83
N ASN A 23 -26.05 -24.94 -1.68
CA ASN A 23 -24.70 -25.17 -1.19
C ASN A 23 -24.47 -23.97 -0.31
N LYS A 24 -24.45 -24.18 1.02
CA LYS A 24 -23.81 -23.23 1.90
C LYS A 24 -22.44 -23.11 1.27
N VAL A 25 -22.22 -22.01 0.56
CA VAL A 25 -20.89 -21.57 0.18
C VAL A 25 -20.23 -21.48 1.54
N ARG A 26 -19.49 -22.53 1.91
CA ARG A 26 -18.55 -22.42 3.00
C ARG A 26 -17.71 -21.25 2.54
N ALA A 27 -17.85 -20.10 3.21
CA ALA A 27 -16.87 -19.05 3.10
C ALA A 27 -15.53 -19.78 3.20
N GLN A 28 -14.68 -19.67 2.18
CA GLN A 28 -13.30 -20.13 2.27
C GLN A 28 -12.82 -19.55 3.60
N GLN A 29 -12.64 -20.41 4.60
CA GLN A 29 -12.19 -19.96 5.90
C GLN A 29 -10.82 -19.39 5.60
N GLY A 30 -10.71 -18.06 5.63
CA GLY A 30 -9.44 -17.39 5.43
C GLY A 30 -8.51 -17.94 6.48
N GLU A 31 -7.55 -18.75 6.05
CA GLU A 31 -6.53 -19.25 6.93
C GLU A 31 -5.77 -18.02 7.44
N TYR A 32 -5.89 -17.79 8.75
CA TYR A 32 -5.16 -16.73 9.40
C TYR A 32 -3.75 -17.22 9.63
N VAL A 33 -2.78 -16.42 9.23
CA VAL A 33 -1.36 -16.71 9.45
C VAL A 33 -0.75 -15.60 10.29
N SER A 34 0.28 -15.96 11.04
CA SER A 34 1.07 -15.00 11.80
C SER A 34 1.93 -14.16 10.86
N ASP A 35 2.19 -12.91 11.23
CA ASP A 35 3.23 -12.08 10.60
C ASP A 35 4.64 -12.68 10.70
N GLN A 36 4.85 -13.70 11.56
CA GLN A 36 6.06 -14.54 11.54
C GLN A 36 6.34 -15.13 10.16
N GLN A 37 5.30 -15.44 9.38
CA GLN A 37 5.45 -16.02 8.06
C GLN A 37 6.19 -15.10 7.08
N PHE A 38 6.06 -13.77 7.22
CA PHE A 38 6.87 -12.86 6.43
C PHE A 38 8.35 -13.05 6.71
N TYR A 39 8.72 -13.18 7.99
CA TYR A 39 10.11 -13.36 8.36
C TYR A 39 10.68 -14.66 7.79
N ASP A 40 9.93 -15.76 7.93
CA ASP A 40 10.37 -17.08 7.52
C ASP A 40 10.44 -17.23 5.99
N ASP A 41 9.42 -16.76 5.25
CA ASP A 41 9.32 -16.95 3.81
C ASP A 41 10.22 -15.99 3.01
N LEU A 42 10.61 -14.85 3.59
CA LEU A 42 11.47 -13.85 2.92
C LEU A 42 12.95 -14.02 3.27
N ASP A 43 13.29 -14.72 4.36
CA ASP A 43 14.68 -14.96 4.80
C ASP A 43 15.59 -15.51 3.67
N PRO A 44 15.15 -16.45 2.81
CA PRO A 44 16.00 -16.99 1.75
C PRO A 44 16.29 -16.01 0.61
N TYR A 45 15.58 -14.88 0.52
CA TYR A 45 15.57 -14.01 -0.66
C TYR A 45 16.09 -12.59 -0.38
N GLY A 46 16.58 -12.32 0.83
CA GLY A 46 17.06 -11.01 1.22
C GLY A 46 17.62 -11.00 2.64
N THR A 47 17.84 -9.81 3.18
CA THR A 47 18.40 -9.63 4.53
C THR A 47 17.48 -8.79 5.39
N TRP A 48 17.19 -9.28 6.58
CA TRP A 48 16.51 -8.52 7.62
C TRP A 48 17.47 -7.58 8.34
N VAL A 49 17.07 -6.31 8.44
CA VAL A 49 17.82 -5.23 9.09
C VAL A 49 16.95 -4.54 10.12
N ASP A 50 17.49 -4.27 11.31
CA ASP A 50 16.82 -3.53 12.38
C ASP A 50 17.07 -2.04 12.17
N ASP A 51 16.13 -1.36 11.51
CA ASP A 51 16.15 0.08 11.27
C ASP A 51 15.55 0.82 12.49
N PRO A 52 16.23 1.84 13.04
CA PRO A 52 15.78 2.52 14.25
C PRO A 52 14.43 3.24 14.13
N ASN A 53 13.99 3.58 12.91
CA ASN A 53 12.75 4.30 12.67
C ASN A 53 11.58 3.37 12.33
N TYR A 54 11.85 2.20 11.72
CA TYR A 54 10.81 1.32 11.19
C TYR A 54 10.85 -0.11 11.74
N GLY A 55 11.81 -0.43 12.61
CA GLY A 55 12.01 -1.77 13.14
C GLY A 55 12.62 -2.71 12.10
N ASN A 56 12.18 -3.97 12.07
CA ASN A 56 12.69 -4.97 11.13
C ASN A 56 12.22 -4.64 9.69
N VAL A 57 13.15 -4.19 8.86
CA VAL A 57 12.96 -3.98 7.42
C VAL A 57 13.69 -5.06 6.65
N TRP A 58 13.22 -5.36 5.44
CA TRP A 58 13.79 -6.39 4.58
C TRP A 58 14.40 -5.79 3.32
N ILE A 59 15.66 -6.10 3.07
CA ILE A 59 16.41 -5.68 1.89
C ILE A 59 16.49 -6.86 0.92
N PRO A 60 15.95 -6.76 -0.31
CA PRO A 60 15.94 -7.86 -1.26
C PRO A 60 17.34 -8.16 -1.80
N ASP A 61 17.67 -9.44 -1.95
CA ASP A 61 18.77 -9.88 -2.81
C ASP A 61 18.27 -10.03 -4.26
N ALA A 62 17.91 -8.89 -4.86
CA ALA A 62 17.38 -8.80 -6.21
C ALA A 62 18.43 -8.34 -7.22
N GLU A 63 18.11 -8.45 -8.52
CA GLU A 63 19.00 -8.03 -9.57
C GLU A 63 19.29 -6.51 -9.60
N ASP A 64 20.34 -6.13 -10.34
CA ASP A 64 20.67 -4.73 -10.56
C ASP A 64 19.50 -3.98 -11.19
N GLY A 65 19.24 -2.78 -10.66
CA GLY A 65 18.12 -1.96 -11.12
C GLY A 65 16.76 -2.45 -10.62
N PHE A 66 16.72 -3.40 -9.68
CA PHE A 66 15.50 -3.77 -8.96
C PHE A 66 14.73 -2.52 -8.53
N ARG A 67 13.44 -2.50 -8.86
CA ARG A 67 12.56 -1.39 -8.50
C ARG A 67 11.15 -1.91 -8.24
N PRO A 68 10.57 -1.57 -7.07
CA PRO A 68 9.24 -2.02 -6.73
C PRO A 68 8.19 -1.57 -7.75
N TYR A 69 7.28 -2.47 -8.10
CA TYR A 69 6.25 -2.25 -9.12
C TYR A 69 6.81 -1.90 -10.50
N ALA A 70 8.03 -2.33 -10.82
CA ALA A 70 8.64 -2.09 -12.13
C ALA A 70 9.35 -3.33 -12.68
N THR A 71 10.24 -3.93 -11.90
CA THR A 71 11.05 -5.06 -12.32
C THR A 71 10.33 -6.39 -12.11
N ARG A 72 10.51 -7.31 -13.07
CA ARG A 72 9.97 -8.68 -13.05
C ARG A 72 8.51 -8.77 -12.59
N GLY A 73 7.67 -8.05 -13.31
CA GLY A 73 6.24 -8.05 -13.09
C GLY A 73 5.53 -7.10 -14.04
N HIS A 74 4.21 -7.06 -13.95
CA HIS A 74 3.36 -6.26 -14.82
C HIS A 74 2.00 -5.97 -14.17
N TRP A 75 1.27 -5.02 -14.72
CA TRP A 75 -0.08 -4.68 -14.25
C TRP A 75 -1.15 -5.46 -15.00
N VAL A 76 -2.07 -6.07 -14.27
CA VAL A 76 -3.29 -6.66 -14.83
C VAL A 76 -4.52 -6.03 -14.20
N MET A 77 -5.59 -5.92 -14.98
CA MET A 77 -6.87 -5.45 -14.46
C MET A 77 -7.59 -6.61 -13.76
N THR A 78 -8.06 -6.38 -12.54
CA THR A 78 -8.79 -7.38 -11.75
C THR A 78 -10.09 -6.80 -11.19
N ASP A 79 -10.87 -7.63 -10.49
CA ASP A 79 -12.00 -7.19 -9.66
C ASP A 79 -11.59 -6.26 -8.49
N TYR A 80 -10.29 -6.16 -8.18
CA TYR A 80 -9.70 -5.19 -7.24
C TYR A 80 -9.08 -3.95 -7.95
N GLY A 81 -9.23 -3.82 -9.28
CA GLY A 81 -8.56 -2.76 -10.06
C GLY A 81 -7.20 -3.21 -10.60
N ASN A 82 -6.30 -2.26 -10.88
CA ASN A 82 -4.95 -2.59 -11.37
C ASN A 82 -4.16 -3.28 -10.26
N THR A 83 -3.79 -4.53 -10.51
CA THR A 83 -3.07 -5.41 -9.58
C THR A 83 -1.70 -5.70 -10.14
N TRP A 84 -0.68 -5.56 -9.30
CA TRP A 84 0.68 -5.93 -9.68
C TRP A 84 0.82 -7.45 -9.66
N VAL A 85 1.29 -8.02 -10.76
CA VAL A 85 1.66 -9.43 -10.87
C VAL A 85 3.18 -9.49 -10.83
N SER A 86 3.71 -10.06 -9.76
CA SER A 86 5.15 -10.21 -9.55
C SER A 86 5.61 -11.59 -9.99
N ASP A 87 6.74 -11.63 -10.71
CA ASP A 87 7.44 -12.86 -11.01
C ASP A 87 8.38 -13.27 -9.88
N TYR A 88 8.56 -12.48 -8.82
CA TYR A 88 9.40 -12.89 -7.69
C TYR A 88 8.66 -13.86 -6.76
N PRO A 89 9.35 -14.90 -6.24
CA PRO A 89 8.71 -15.88 -5.34
C PRO A 89 8.22 -15.26 -4.02
N TRP A 90 8.88 -14.19 -3.56
CA TRP A 90 8.52 -13.39 -2.39
C TRP A 90 7.49 -12.28 -2.71
N GLY A 91 7.09 -12.14 -3.97
CA GLY A 91 6.28 -11.02 -4.43
C GLY A 91 4.85 -10.99 -3.90
N TRP A 92 4.31 -12.14 -3.51
CA TRP A 92 3.00 -12.24 -2.87
C TRP A 92 2.93 -11.39 -1.58
N ALA A 93 4.04 -11.31 -0.85
CA ALA A 93 4.16 -10.54 0.37
C ALA A 93 4.48 -9.09 0.04
N THR A 94 5.67 -8.82 -0.50
CA THR A 94 6.23 -7.47 -0.47
C THR A 94 5.56 -6.47 -1.42
N PHE A 95 4.81 -6.92 -2.42
CA PHE A 95 4.05 -6.03 -3.30
C PHE A 95 2.62 -5.77 -2.81
N HIS A 96 2.10 -6.58 -1.89
CA HIS A 96 0.69 -6.55 -1.49
C HIS A 96 0.47 -6.26 0.00
N TYR A 97 1.46 -6.56 0.82
CA TYR A 97 1.50 -6.35 2.26
C TYR A 97 2.64 -5.37 2.54
N GLY A 98 2.43 -4.31 3.31
CA GLY A 98 3.50 -3.38 3.70
C GLY A 98 3.79 -2.23 2.72
N ARG A 99 4.99 -1.65 2.83
CA ARG A 99 5.41 -0.43 2.11
C ARG A 99 6.86 -0.54 1.66
N TRP A 100 7.18 0.07 0.53
CA TRP A 100 8.55 0.21 0.05
C TRP A 100 9.07 1.61 0.38
N ARG A 101 10.32 1.70 0.84
CA ARG A 101 11.08 2.95 0.90
C ARG A 101 12.45 2.73 0.27
N TYR A 102 13.05 3.84 -0.11
CA TYR A 102 14.42 3.89 -0.57
C TYR A 102 15.27 4.55 0.50
N ASP A 103 16.23 3.81 1.03
CA ASP A 103 17.27 4.27 1.93
C ASP A 103 18.53 4.62 1.13
N ASP A 104 19.15 5.76 1.43
CA ASP A 104 20.34 6.22 0.71
C ASP A 104 21.57 5.36 0.97
N TYR A 105 21.53 4.44 1.94
CA TYR A 105 22.59 3.48 2.20
C TYR A 105 22.19 2.06 1.77
N TYR A 106 20.99 1.58 2.08
CA TYR A 106 20.57 0.20 1.79
C TYR A 106 19.86 0.00 0.44
N GLY A 107 19.38 1.08 -0.19
CA GLY A 107 18.61 1.01 -1.43
C GLY A 107 17.12 0.77 -1.15
N TRP A 108 16.44 0.02 -2.00
CA TRP A 108 15.05 -0.35 -1.76
C TRP A 108 14.95 -1.33 -0.60
N GLU A 109 14.11 -1.00 0.37
CA GLU A 109 13.80 -1.88 1.49
C GLU A 109 12.30 -1.88 1.76
N TRP A 110 11.84 -2.99 2.28
CA TRP A 110 10.43 -3.26 2.52
C TRP A 110 10.12 -3.26 4.02
N ILE A 111 9.07 -2.53 4.38
CA ILE A 111 8.53 -2.46 5.73
C ILE A 111 7.28 -3.33 5.78
N PRO A 112 7.22 -4.36 6.66
CA PRO A 112 6.05 -5.22 6.80
C PRO A 112 4.76 -4.47 7.11
N GLY A 113 3.64 -4.98 6.59
CA GLY A 113 2.30 -4.52 6.94
C GLY A 113 1.29 -5.65 6.75
N HIS A 114 0.18 -5.62 7.50
CA HIS A 114 -0.72 -6.78 7.60
C HIS A 114 -1.93 -6.71 6.66
N GLU A 115 -2.13 -5.56 6.01
CA GLU A 115 -3.25 -5.34 5.10
C GLU A 115 -2.86 -5.64 3.65
N TRP A 116 -3.63 -6.55 3.04
CA TRP A 116 -3.50 -6.85 1.61
C TRP A 116 -4.17 -5.75 0.76
N ALA A 117 -3.48 -5.34 -0.31
CA ALA A 117 -4.00 -4.54 -1.41
C ALA A 117 -3.47 -5.05 -2.76
N PRO A 118 -4.14 -4.78 -3.89
CA PRO A 118 -3.64 -5.16 -5.22
C PRO A 118 -2.29 -4.48 -5.56
N ALA A 119 -2.03 -3.31 -4.98
CA ALA A 119 -0.72 -2.67 -4.86
C ALA A 119 -0.84 -1.46 -3.91
N TRP A 120 0.27 -1.08 -3.27
CA TRP A 120 0.36 0.12 -2.44
C TRP A 120 1.10 1.23 -3.17
N VAL A 121 0.44 1.82 -4.17
CA VAL A 121 1.03 2.83 -5.06
C VAL A 121 0.16 4.08 -5.18
N SER A 122 0.82 5.21 -5.43
CA SER A 122 0.19 6.41 -5.98
C SER A 122 0.16 6.32 -7.50
N TRP A 123 -0.90 6.83 -8.12
CA TRP A 123 -1.08 6.83 -9.56
C TRP A 123 -1.21 8.25 -10.10
N ARG A 124 -0.68 8.48 -11.30
CA ARG A 124 -0.80 9.73 -12.06
C ARG A 124 -1.08 9.45 -13.53
N ARG A 125 -1.74 10.41 -14.19
CA ARG A 125 -2.00 10.40 -15.64
C ARG A 125 -1.79 11.78 -16.25
N GLY A 126 -1.27 11.80 -17.47
CA GLY A 126 -1.05 13.05 -18.23
C GLY A 126 -0.09 12.83 -19.40
N GLY A 127 -0.21 13.66 -20.43
CA GLY A 127 0.71 13.64 -21.58
C GLY A 127 0.78 12.32 -22.36
N GLY A 128 -0.23 11.45 -22.27
CA GLY A 128 -0.23 10.11 -22.87
C GLY A 128 0.48 9.02 -22.05
N TYR A 129 0.83 9.32 -20.79
CA TYR A 129 1.50 8.39 -19.87
C TYR A 129 0.62 8.06 -18.66
N TYR A 130 0.82 6.86 -18.11
CA TYR A 130 0.53 6.57 -16.72
C TYR A 130 1.83 6.56 -15.94
N GLY A 131 1.79 7.17 -14.76
CA GLY A 131 2.86 7.14 -13.78
C GLY A 131 2.38 6.45 -12.52
N TRP A 132 3.25 5.66 -11.89
CA TRP A 132 2.99 5.08 -10.58
C TRP A 132 4.25 5.08 -9.72
N ALA A 133 4.06 5.11 -8.41
CA ALA A 133 5.14 5.10 -7.44
C ALA A 133 4.69 4.43 -6.14
N PRO A 134 5.55 3.69 -5.43
CA PRO A 134 5.23 3.17 -4.11
C PRO A 134 4.75 4.27 -3.15
N LEU A 135 3.75 3.95 -2.34
CA LEU A 135 3.41 4.77 -1.17
C LEU A 135 4.48 4.54 -0.09
N THR A 136 4.94 5.63 0.51
CA THR A 136 5.93 5.58 1.60
C THR A 136 5.27 5.15 2.93
N PRO A 137 6.06 4.66 3.91
CA PRO A 137 5.56 4.28 5.22
C PRO A 137 4.81 5.40 5.96
N GLY A 138 3.79 5.05 6.74
CA GLY A 138 3.01 6.00 7.55
C GLY A 138 1.96 6.82 6.79
N ILE A 139 1.85 6.65 5.47
CA ILE A 139 0.91 7.40 4.63
C ILE A 139 -0.38 6.62 4.44
N SER A 140 -1.49 7.18 4.92
CA SER A 140 -2.84 6.71 4.59
C SER A 140 -3.25 7.16 3.19
N ILE A 141 -4.21 6.48 2.58
CA ILE A 141 -4.70 6.85 1.23
C ILE A 141 -5.25 8.27 1.20
N ASN A 142 -5.96 8.70 2.25
CA ASN A 142 -6.48 10.07 2.33
C ASN A 142 -5.36 11.12 2.34
N ILE A 143 -4.26 10.85 3.06
CA ILE A 143 -3.06 11.73 3.07
C ILE A 143 -2.36 11.70 1.71
N SER A 144 -2.38 10.55 1.01
CA SER A 144 -1.69 10.40 -0.27
C SER A 144 -2.18 11.33 -1.39
N PHE A 145 -3.38 11.89 -1.25
CA PHE A 145 -3.97 12.86 -2.19
C PHE A 145 -3.85 14.32 -1.74
N GLY A 146 -3.35 14.56 -0.52
CA GLY A 146 -3.17 15.91 0.02
C GLY A 146 -1.93 16.61 -0.53
N ASN A 147 -1.95 17.95 -0.53
CA ASN A 147 -0.85 18.77 -1.04
C ASN A 147 0.45 18.64 -0.23
N SER A 148 0.40 18.12 1.00
CA SER A 148 1.56 17.94 1.88
C SER A 148 2.35 16.65 1.62
N TYR A 149 1.81 15.72 0.82
CA TYR A 149 2.47 14.47 0.52
C TYR A 149 3.06 14.47 -0.89
N ARG A 150 4.41 14.45 -0.98
CA ARG A 150 5.14 14.37 -2.25
C ARG A 150 6.01 13.11 -2.28
N VAL A 151 5.70 12.21 -3.21
CA VAL A 151 6.55 11.05 -3.50
C VAL A 151 7.80 11.53 -4.24
N PRO A 152 9.03 11.15 -3.81
CA PRO A 152 10.26 11.57 -4.48
C PRO A 152 10.27 11.19 -5.96
N ASP A 153 10.86 12.04 -6.82
CA ASP A 153 10.75 11.88 -8.28
C ASP A 153 11.32 10.53 -8.77
N TYR A 154 12.40 10.07 -8.14
CA TYR A 154 13.05 8.80 -8.45
C TYR A 154 12.26 7.55 -8.00
N TYR A 155 11.09 7.69 -7.36
CA TYR A 155 10.17 6.58 -7.10
C TYR A 155 9.22 6.33 -8.28
N TRP A 156 9.02 7.31 -9.17
CA TRP A 156 8.05 7.22 -10.26
C TRP A 156 8.53 6.38 -11.44
N VAL A 157 7.72 5.41 -11.83
CA VAL A 157 7.82 4.70 -13.10
C VAL A 157 6.77 5.30 -14.02
N CYS A 158 7.12 5.55 -15.28
CA CYS A 158 6.15 5.98 -16.29
C CYS A 158 6.21 5.06 -17.51
N ALA A 159 5.05 4.75 -18.07
CA ALA A 159 4.91 4.04 -19.34
C ALA A 159 3.81 4.70 -20.18
N PRO A 160 3.88 4.66 -21.52
CA PRO A 160 2.78 5.09 -22.37
C PRO A 160 1.50 4.33 -22.02
N GLN A 161 0.37 5.03 -21.98
CA GLN A 161 -0.92 4.47 -21.51
C GLN A 161 -1.36 3.23 -22.30
N ALA A 162 -0.98 3.16 -23.58
CA ALA A 162 -1.30 2.05 -24.48
C ALA A 162 -0.69 0.70 -24.04
N TYR A 163 0.35 0.70 -23.21
CA TYR A 163 1.08 -0.50 -22.81
C TYR A 163 0.82 -0.94 -21.36
N ILE A 164 -0.10 -0.29 -20.63
CA ILE A 164 -0.27 -0.50 -19.19
C ILE A 164 -0.56 -1.96 -18.80
N ASN A 165 -1.30 -2.71 -19.61
CA ASN A 165 -1.58 -4.13 -19.36
C ASN A 165 -0.76 -5.08 -20.25
N ARG A 166 0.38 -4.64 -20.78
CA ARG A 166 1.31 -5.54 -21.48
C ARG A 166 2.13 -6.33 -20.46
N PRO A 167 2.27 -7.65 -20.61
CA PRO A 167 3.15 -8.45 -19.76
C PRO A 167 4.62 -8.00 -19.78
N ASN A 168 5.08 -7.44 -20.91
CA ASN A 168 6.41 -6.88 -21.10
C ASN A 168 6.44 -5.34 -21.02
N ILE A 169 5.63 -4.75 -20.13
CA ILE A 169 5.55 -3.30 -19.94
C ILE A 169 6.91 -2.66 -19.63
N ASN A 170 7.84 -3.41 -19.04
CA ASN A 170 9.20 -2.98 -18.75
C ASN A 170 9.98 -2.48 -19.98
N ASN A 171 9.65 -2.98 -21.17
CA ASN A 171 10.28 -2.54 -22.43
C ASN A 171 9.83 -1.13 -22.85
N TYR A 172 8.80 -0.58 -22.21
CA TYR A 172 8.19 0.71 -22.56
C TYR A 172 8.38 1.75 -21.45
N TYR A 173 9.14 1.43 -20.40
CA TYR A 173 9.43 2.38 -19.35
C TYR A 173 10.24 3.56 -19.88
N VAL A 174 9.84 4.73 -19.43
CA VAL A 174 10.51 5.97 -19.78
C VAL A 174 11.80 6.13 -18.97
N SER A 175 12.84 6.69 -19.59
CA SER A 175 14.09 7.02 -18.88
C SER A 175 13.85 7.99 -17.73
N ASN A 176 14.67 7.91 -16.69
CA ASN A 176 14.44 8.68 -15.45
C ASN A 176 14.40 10.20 -15.69
N THR A 177 15.26 10.73 -16.57
CA THR A 177 15.27 12.16 -16.94
C THR A 177 13.92 12.63 -17.48
N ARG A 178 13.23 11.79 -18.26
CA ARG A 178 11.94 12.14 -18.85
C ARG A 178 10.78 11.87 -17.90
N VAL A 179 10.92 10.92 -16.96
CA VAL A 179 9.93 10.70 -15.89
C VAL A 179 9.67 11.99 -15.10
N VAL A 180 10.72 12.72 -14.69
CA VAL A 180 10.57 13.97 -13.91
C VAL A 180 9.67 14.97 -14.64
N ASN A 181 9.91 15.17 -15.95
CA ASN A 181 9.12 16.08 -16.77
C ASN A 181 7.67 15.59 -16.96
N ILE A 182 7.46 14.28 -17.08
CA ILE A 182 6.11 13.70 -17.18
C ILE A 182 5.35 13.93 -15.87
N ILE A 183 5.93 13.58 -14.73
CA ILE A 183 5.25 13.64 -13.43
C ILE A 183 4.84 15.07 -13.07
N HIS A 184 5.69 16.07 -13.33
CA HIS A 184 5.34 17.48 -13.12
C HIS A 184 4.16 17.97 -13.99
N ASN A 185 3.89 17.32 -15.12
CA ASN A 185 2.81 17.68 -16.04
C ASN A 185 1.64 16.66 -16.02
N THR A 186 1.50 15.92 -14.92
CA THR A 186 0.42 14.92 -14.75
C THR A 186 -0.49 15.28 -13.59
N THR A 187 -1.68 14.69 -13.59
CA THR A 187 -2.66 14.78 -12.50
C THR A 187 -2.72 13.47 -11.72
N VAL A 188 -3.05 13.54 -10.44
CA VAL A 188 -3.22 12.35 -9.58
C VAL A 188 -4.47 11.58 -9.99
N ILE A 189 -4.39 10.26 -10.04
CA ILE A 189 -5.54 9.37 -10.17
C ILE A 189 -5.96 8.95 -8.76
N ASN A 190 -7.11 9.44 -8.32
CA ASN A 190 -7.65 9.21 -6.98
C ASN A 190 -8.83 8.21 -6.96
N ASN A 191 -8.85 7.27 -7.90
CA ASN A 191 -9.83 6.20 -7.90
C ASN A 191 -9.55 5.26 -6.72
N THR A 192 -10.36 5.32 -5.68
CA THR A 192 -10.22 4.46 -4.50
C THR A 192 -11.23 3.32 -4.51
N TYR A 193 -10.81 2.18 -3.97
CA TYR A 193 -11.71 1.09 -3.61
C TYR A 193 -11.72 0.94 -2.09
N VAL A 194 -12.92 0.77 -1.53
CA VAL A 194 -13.14 0.62 -0.10
C VAL A 194 -13.87 -0.70 0.12
N TYR A 195 -13.24 -1.63 0.83
CA TYR A 195 -13.83 -2.92 1.18
C TYR A 195 -13.24 -3.47 2.47
N ASN A 196 -14.09 -4.00 3.35
CA ASN A 196 -13.70 -4.55 4.65
C ASN A 196 -12.77 -3.61 5.46
N ASN A 197 -13.14 -2.32 5.51
CA ASN A 197 -12.38 -1.24 6.16
C ASN A 197 -10.97 -0.97 5.58
N ARG A 198 -10.62 -1.57 4.43
CA ARG A 198 -9.37 -1.32 3.69
C ARG A 198 -9.64 -0.35 2.55
N THR A 199 -8.79 0.66 2.43
CA THR A 199 -8.84 1.63 1.33
C THR A 199 -7.52 1.59 0.58
N TYR A 200 -7.58 1.52 -0.75
CA TYR A 200 -6.40 1.59 -1.63
C TYR A 200 -6.75 2.27 -2.96
N VAL A 201 -5.74 2.71 -3.71
CA VAL A 201 -5.90 3.33 -5.04
C VAL A 201 -5.91 2.24 -6.11
N THR A 202 -6.96 2.18 -6.92
CA THR A 202 -7.13 1.17 -7.98
C THR A 202 -6.40 1.50 -9.28
N GLY A 203 -5.92 2.74 -9.41
CA GLY A 203 -5.31 3.25 -10.64
C GLY A 203 -6.34 3.65 -11.70
N PRO A 204 -5.95 3.68 -12.99
CA PRO A 204 -6.87 4.03 -14.08
C PRO A 204 -8.03 3.02 -14.18
N ARG A 205 -9.24 3.49 -14.41
CA ARG A 205 -10.43 2.62 -14.48
C ARG A 205 -10.41 1.77 -15.74
N VAL A 206 -11.04 0.59 -15.72
CA VAL A 206 -11.13 -0.30 -16.89
C VAL A 206 -11.64 0.41 -18.16
N ASN A 207 -12.63 1.31 -18.04
CA ASN A 207 -13.16 2.06 -19.19
C ASN A 207 -12.13 3.05 -19.76
N GLU A 208 -11.36 3.71 -18.89
CA GLU A 208 -10.26 4.59 -19.30
C GLU A 208 -9.18 3.79 -20.01
N VAL A 209 -8.79 2.64 -19.45
CA VAL A 209 -7.78 1.76 -20.08
C VAL A 209 -8.26 1.23 -21.44
N ARG A 210 -9.52 0.80 -21.57
CA ARG A 210 -10.10 0.39 -22.87
C ARG A 210 -10.06 1.52 -23.90
N GLN A 211 -10.38 2.74 -23.47
CA GLN A 211 -10.38 3.91 -24.34
C GLN A 211 -8.98 4.24 -24.87
N VAL A 212 -7.96 4.26 -24.00
CA VAL A 212 -6.58 4.65 -24.39
C VAL A 212 -5.84 3.53 -25.13
N THR A 213 -6.10 2.27 -24.78
CA THR A 213 -5.47 1.12 -25.45
C THR A 213 -6.18 0.74 -26.76
N ARG A 214 -7.45 1.14 -26.93
CA ARG A 214 -8.36 0.65 -27.99
C ARG A 214 -8.45 -0.87 -28.03
N GLN A 215 -8.26 -1.53 -26.88
CA GLN A 215 -8.30 -2.98 -26.74
C GLN A 215 -9.35 -3.36 -25.69
N ASN A 216 -9.90 -4.56 -25.83
CA ASN A 216 -10.70 -5.12 -24.76
C ASN A 216 -9.77 -5.50 -23.59
N VAL A 217 -9.93 -4.81 -22.47
CA VAL A 217 -9.18 -5.09 -21.24
C VAL A 217 -9.84 -6.26 -20.53
N GLN A 218 -9.09 -7.36 -20.39
CA GLN A 218 -9.51 -8.52 -19.62
C GLN A 218 -9.48 -8.20 -18.14
N VAL A 219 -10.61 -8.45 -17.45
CA VAL A 219 -10.72 -8.30 -16.00
C VAL A 219 -10.64 -9.70 -15.38
N TYR A 220 -9.56 -9.96 -14.67
CA TYR A 220 -9.35 -11.24 -13.99
C TYR A 220 -10.03 -11.24 -12.62
N ARG A 221 -10.61 -12.38 -12.23
CA ARG A 221 -11.08 -12.58 -10.85
C ARG A 221 -9.92 -13.02 -9.98
N VAL A 222 -9.68 -12.33 -8.87
CA VAL A 222 -8.66 -12.75 -7.90
C VAL A 222 -9.12 -14.02 -7.18
N ASN A 223 -8.27 -15.04 -7.19
CA ASN A 223 -8.47 -16.30 -6.50
C ASN A 223 -7.36 -16.48 -5.45
N ASN A 224 -7.74 -16.76 -4.20
CA ASN A 224 -6.77 -17.02 -3.14
C ASN A 224 -6.30 -18.48 -3.22
N ILE A 225 -4.99 -18.69 -3.18
CA ILE A 225 -4.38 -20.02 -3.06
C ILE A 225 -3.89 -20.22 -1.61
N ASN A 226 -3.62 -21.46 -1.20
CA ASN A 226 -3.40 -21.80 0.21
C ASN A 226 -1.91 -21.93 0.61
N GLN A 227 -0.96 -21.74 -0.30
CA GLN A 227 0.47 -21.87 0.02
C GLN A 227 1.30 -20.73 -0.56
N PRO A 228 2.21 -20.13 0.23
CA PRO A 228 3.34 -19.39 -0.30
C PRO A 228 4.44 -20.35 -0.75
N GLY A 229 5.35 -19.87 -1.60
CA GLY A 229 6.63 -20.54 -1.82
C GLY A 229 6.84 -21.22 -3.17
N SER A 230 8.03 -21.81 -3.31
CA SER A 230 8.90 -21.93 -4.50
C SER A 230 8.32 -22.48 -5.82
N GLY A 231 7.08 -22.97 -5.86
CA GLY A 231 6.38 -23.39 -7.07
C GLY A 231 5.09 -22.62 -7.39
N SER A 232 4.58 -21.84 -6.43
CA SER A 232 3.30 -21.13 -6.49
C SER A 232 3.51 -19.65 -6.72
N ARG A 233 4.04 -19.31 -7.90
CA ARG A 233 4.08 -17.92 -8.37
C ARG A 233 2.67 -17.40 -8.59
N THR A 234 2.49 -16.08 -8.44
CA THR A 234 1.30 -15.41 -8.94
C THR A 234 1.10 -15.80 -10.40
N SER A 235 -0.05 -16.37 -10.73
CA SER A 235 -0.28 -16.96 -12.04
C SER A 235 -1.68 -16.67 -12.55
N ILE A 236 -1.81 -16.60 -13.86
CA ILE A 236 -3.09 -16.35 -14.52
C ILE A 236 -3.51 -17.63 -15.24
N THR A 237 -4.60 -18.24 -14.76
CA THR A 237 -5.14 -19.48 -15.32
C THR A 237 -6.66 -19.40 -15.34
N ASN A 238 -7.30 -19.83 -16.43
CA ASN A 238 -8.77 -19.89 -16.55
C ASN A 238 -9.46 -18.57 -16.17
N ASN A 239 -8.92 -17.45 -16.66
CA ASN A 239 -9.42 -16.11 -16.36
C ASN A 239 -9.42 -15.72 -14.86
N ARG A 240 -8.55 -16.34 -14.07
CA ARG A 240 -8.36 -16.02 -12.66
C ARG A 240 -6.91 -15.66 -12.41
N LEU A 241 -6.71 -14.63 -11.57
CA LEU A 241 -5.42 -14.32 -11.00
C LEU A 241 -5.28 -15.11 -9.70
N ASN A 242 -4.49 -16.18 -9.71
CA ASN A 242 -4.17 -16.97 -8.54
C ASN A 242 -3.04 -16.29 -7.77
N ILE A 243 -3.31 -15.90 -6.53
CA ILE A 243 -2.36 -15.19 -5.68
C ILE A 243 -2.52 -15.65 -4.23
N TYR A 244 -1.40 -15.90 -3.56
CA TYR A 244 -1.41 -16.20 -2.13
C TYR A 244 -1.65 -14.90 -1.35
N ARG A 245 -2.81 -14.80 -0.69
CA ARG A 245 -3.24 -13.60 0.04
C ARG A 245 -3.90 -13.96 1.39
N PRO A 246 -3.16 -14.59 2.32
CA PRO A 246 -3.71 -14.97 3.61
C PRO A 246 -4.10 -13.75 4.45
N GLU A 247 -4.93 -13.95 5.46
CA GLU A 247 -5.21 -12.89 6.41
C GLU A 247 -4.13 -12.88 7.50
N ILE A 248 -3.32 -11.82 7.53
CA ILE A 248 -2.19 -11.72 8.44
C ILE A 248 -2.65 -11.18 9.79
N ARG A 249 -2.34 -11.91 10.86
CA ARG A 249 -2.51 -11.46 12.23
C ARG A 249 -1.16 -11.12 12.84
N LYS A 250 -1.10 -9.97 13.49
CA LYS A 250 0.09 -9.55 14.24
C LYS A 250 0.29 -10.47 15.45
N SER A 251 1.46 -11.07 15.55
CA SER A 251 1.91 -11.82 16.71
C SER A 251 2.84 -10.95 17.56
N THR A 252 2.75 -11.10 18.88
CA THR A 252 3.63 -10.36 19.83
C THR A 252 5.08 -10.79 19.72
N ASP A 253 5.31 -12.04 19.32
CA ASP A 253 6.65 -12.63 19.30
C ASP A 253 7.25 -12.74 17.91
N ALA A 254 6.53 -12.32 16.87
CA ALA A 254 7.01 -12.44 15.52
C ALA A 254 8.27 -11.60 15.28
N ARG A 255 9.33 -12.26 14.84
CA ARG A 255 10.63 -11.64 14.58
C ARG A 255 11.46 -12.46 13.60
N PRO A 256 12.37 -11.82 12.84
CA PRO A 256 13.30 -12.54 11.97
C PRO A 256 14.26 -13.38 12.80
N ALA A 257 14.61 -14.57 12.31
CA ALA A 257 15.56 -15.45 12.99
C ALA A 257 16.93 -14.77 13.17
N ARG A 258 17.35 -13.98 12.18
CA ARG A 258 18.61 -13.25 12.18
C ARG A 258 18.36 -11.85 11.65
N VAL A 259 18.89 -10.84 12.34
CA VAL A 259 18.70 -9.44 11.95
C VAL A 259 19.97 -8.65 12.14
N VAL A 260 20.36 -7.90 11.12
CA VAL A 260 21.53 -7.02 11.16
C VAL A 260 21.14 -5.68 11.77
N ASN A 261 21.90 -5.17 12.72
CA ASN A 261 21.71 -3.84 13.28
C ASN A 261 22.11 -2.77 12.25
N ALA A 262 21.15 -1.95 11.81
CA ALA A 262 21.38 -0.95 10.76
C ALA A 262 22.47 0.07 11.15
N THR A 263 22.37 0.59 12.37
CA THR A 263 23.26 1.65 12.86
C THR A 263 24.69 1.16 12.99
N GLU A 264 24.89 -0.01 13.58
CA GLU A 264 26.23 -0.59 13.76
C GLU A 264 26.85 -1.02 12.43
N TYR A 265 26.07 -1.60 11.52
CA TYR A 265 26.57 -1.99 10.20
C TYR A 265 27.04 -0.78 9.40
N ARG A 266 26.24 0.29 9.33
CA ARG A 266 26.62 1.55 8.65
C ARG A 266 27.86 2.18 9.27
N LYS A 267 28.01 2.12 10.59
CA LYS A 267 29.17 2.66 11.31
C LYS A 267 30.46 1.90 10.96
N GLU A 268 30.40 0.57 10.79
CA GLU A 268 31.56 -0.21 10.33
C GLU A 268 31.86 -0.02 8.84
N ASN A 269 30.84 0.30 8.04
CA ASN A 269 30.91 0.27 6.59
C ASN A 269 30.52 1.61 5.93
N PRO A 270 30.99 2.78 6.40
CA PRO A 270 30.43 4.08 6.03
C PRO A 270 30.48 4.37 4.51
N ASN A 271 31.49 3.85 3.82
CA ASN A 271 31.68 4.06 2.37
C ASN A 271 31.17 2.89 1.51
N ASN A 272 30.62 1.85 2.13
CA ASN A 272 30.17 0.63 1.45
C ASN A 272 28.64 0.57 1.36
N GLY A 273 28.01 1.69 0.99
CA GLY A 273 26.58 1.75 0.72
C GLY A 273 26.17 0.77 -0.38
N ILE A 274 25.04 0.12 -0.19
CA ILE A 274 24.39 -0.74 -1.19
C ILE A 274 23.67 0.14 -2.22
N ALA A 275 23.00 1.19 -1.76
CA ALA A 275 22.33 2.13 -2.64
C ALA A 275 23.34 2.81 -3.55
N HIS A 276 23.03 2.84 -4.84
CA HIS A 276 23.78 3.62 -5.80
C HIS A 276 22.82 4.38 -6.72
N ARG A 277 23.20 5.62 -7.07
CA ARG A 277 22.38 6.49 -7.92
C ARG A 277 23.21 6.98 -9.10
N ALA A 278 23.55 6.07 -10.01
CA ALA A 278 24.18 6.43 -11.27
C ALA A 278 23.12 6.88 -12.28
N GLY A 279 23.29 8.08 -12.86
CA GLY A 279 22.45 8.56 -13.96
C GLY A 279 20.95 8.70 -13.64
N GLY A 280 20.59 8.83 -12.36
CA GLY A 280 19.19 8.93 -11.92
C GLY A 280 18.46 7.58 -11.79
N GLN A 281 19.11 6.45 -12.06
CA GLN A 281 18.54 5.14 -11.75
C GLN A 281 18.97 4.70 -10.35
N ALA A 282 18.00 4.22 -9.56
CA ALA A 282 18.29 3.47 -8.34
C ALA A 282 18.96 2.15 -8.74
N THR A 283 20.28 2.09 -8.62
CA THR A 283 21.06 0.88 -8.81
C THR A 283 21.52 0.34 -7.46
N VAL A 284 21.99 -0.89 -7.46
CA VAL A 284 22.44 -1.62 -6.27
C VAL A 284 23.90 -1.99 -6.48
N ASN A 285 24.75 -1.73 -5.49
CA ASN A 285 26.09 -2.30 -5.45
C ASN A 285 26.00 -3.75 -4.96
N ARG A 286 25.97 -4.70 -5.89
CA ARG A 286 25.85 -6.14 -5.60
C ARG A 286 26.91 -6.67 -4.66
N ASN A 287 28.15 -6.19 -4.74
CA ASN A 287 29.22 -6.65 -3.86
C ASN A 287 28.94 -6.23 -2.41
N ASN A 288 28.41 -5.03 -2.21
CA ASN A 288 28.03 -4.54 -0.87
C ASN A 288 26.76 -5.24 -0.37
N ALA A 289 25.80 -5.55 -1.24
CA ALA A 289 24.62 -6.34 -0.89
C ALA A 289 24.98 -7.78 -0.48
N ALA A 290 25.85 -8.44 -1.24
CA ALA A 290 26.37 -9.76 -0.92
C ALA A 290 27.13 -9.75 0.42
N ARG A 291 27.91 -8.69 0.70
CA ARG A 291 28.57 -8.52 2.01
C ARG A 291 27.57 -8.40 3.16
N LEU A 292 26.48 -7.65 2.97
CA LEU A 292 25.43 -7.54 3.99
C LEU A 292 24.79 -8.91 4.26
N ALA A 293 24.49 -9.68 3.21
CA ALA A 293 23.94 -11.03 3.33
C ALA A 293 24.91 -12.00 4.04
N GLU A 294 26.21 -11.87 3.78
CA GLU A 294 27.24 -12.64 4.48
C GLU A 294 27.33 -12.26 5.95
N VAL A 295 27.32 -10.95 6.26
CA VAL A 295 27.27 -10.47 7.65
C VAL A 295 26.03 -11.00 8.35
N ALA A 296 24.86 -10.99 7.72
CA ALA A 296 23.63 -11.53 8.30
C ALA A 296 23.77 -13.00 8.71
N LYS A 297 24.57 -13.79 7.98
CA LYS A 297 24.86 -15.21 8.26
C LYS A 297 26.01 -15.41 9.27
N SER A 298 26.79 -14.37 9.56
CA SER A 298 27.95 -14.42 10.47
C SER A 298 27.59 -14.47 11.96
N ASN A 299 28.47 -15.01 12.81
CA ASN A 299 28.28 -14.99 14.28
C ASN A 299 28.78 -13.70 14.94
N ASN A 300 28.79 -12.58 14.20
CA ASN A 300 29.18 -11.29 14.75
C ASN A 300 28.04 -10.71 15.61
N ASN A 301 28.03 -11.06 16.90
CA ASN A 301 27.00 -10.63 17.85
C ASN A 301 26.89 -9.10 18.04
N ARG A 302 27.88 -8.34 17.55
CA ARG A 302 27.85 -6.86 17.54
C ARG A 302 26.96 -6.34 16.42
N LEU A 303 27.04 -6.97 15.24
CA LEU A 303 26.29 -6.57 14.05
C LEU A 303 24.99 -7.34 13.88
N VAL A 304 24.93 -8.59 14.36
CA VAL A 304 23.81 -9.49 14.13
C VAL A 304 23.20 -9.88 15.45
N ARG A 305 21.89 -9.64 15.57
CA ARG A 305 21.07 -10.26 16.61
C ARG A 305 20.51 -11.56 16.07
N VAL A 306 20.85 -12.66 16.72
CA VAL A 306 20.27 -13.98 16.45
C VAL A 306 19.11 -14.17 17.43
N ASN A 307 17.90 -14.24 16.89
CA ASN A 307 16.70 -14.58 17.64
C ASN A 307 16.56 -16.10 17.60
N ASN A 308 16.97 -16.77 18.67
CA ASN A 308 16.72 -18.19 18.83
C ASN A 308 15.22 -18.39 19.06
N ASN A 309 14.46 -18.63 17.99
CA ASN A 309 13.11 -19.18 18.09
C ASN A 309 13.21 -20.61 18.61
N GLN A 310 13.27 -20.80 19.93
CA GLN A 310 12.78 -22.04 20.50
C GLN A 310 11.26 -22.05 20.29
N PRO A 311 10.69 -23.06 19.61
CA PRO A 311 9.26 -23.30 19.66
C PRO A 311 8.89 -23.47 21.13
N ALA A 312 7.87 -22.77 21.62
CA ALA A 312 7.36 -22.95 22.98
C ALA A 312 7.19 -24.44 23.25
N ALA A 313 7.94 -24.96 24.23
CA ALA A 313 7.93 -26.36 24.57
C ALA A 313 6.51 -26.81 24.91
N ARG A 314 6.10 -27.96 24.36
CA ARG A 314 4.91 -28.69 24.80
C ARG A 314 4.94 -28.83 26.34
N PRO A 315 3.84 -28.55 27.05
CA PRO A 315 3.82 -28.67 28.50
C PRO A 315 3.98 -30.15 28.89
N GLY A 316 5.06 -30.45 29.63
CA GLY A 316 5.28 -31.75 30.25
C GLY A 316 6.59 -32.44 29.85
N GLN A 317 7.74 -31.85 30.19
CA GLN A 317 8.97 -32.61 30.42
C GLN A 317 9.92 -31.81 31.36
N PRO A 318 10.49 -32.42 32.42
CA PRO A 318 11.30 -31.69 33.40
C PRO A 318 12.64 -31.21 32.83
N ALA A 319 12.99 -29.96 33.15
CA ALA A 319 14.27 -29.36 32.79
C ALA A 319 15.42 -30.04 33.56
N ASN A 320 16.40 -30.56 32.82
CA ASN A 320 17.60 -31.15 33.39
C ASN A 320 18.55 -30.02 33.84
N GLN A 321 18.54 -29.73 35.14
CA GLN A 321 19.43 -28.74 35.77
C GLN A 321 20.80 -29.37 36.01
N ARG A 322 21.83 -28.81 35.38
CA ARG A 322 23.23 -29.14 35.63
C ARG A 322 23.77 -28.20 36.73
N PRO A 323 24.25 -28.70 37.88
CA PRO A 323 24.83 -27.85 38.91
C PRO A 323 26.26 -27.41 38.58
N GLU A 324 26.56 -26.15 38.87
CA GLU A 324 27.90 -25.56 38.85
C GLU A 324 28.76 -26.08 40.02
N GLN A 325 30.01 -26.46 39.73
CA GLN A 325 31.02 -26.86 40.73
C GLN A 325 31.86 -25.66 41.18
N PRO A 326 32.14 -25.50 42.48
CA PRO A 326 33.18 -24.60 42.97
C PRO A 326 34.58 -25.25 42.89
N ASN A 327 35.54 -24.47 42.40
CA ASN A 327 36.92 -24.87 42.16
C ASN A 327 37.77 -24.70 43.44
N ALA A 328 38.31 -25.79 44.00
CA ALA A 328 39.30 -25.77 45.09
C ALA A 328 40.55 -26.57 44.68
N ARG A 329 41.71 -25.89 44.66
CA ARG A 329 43.03 -26.47 44.36
C ARG A 329 43.79 -26.79 45.66
N PRO A 330 44.46 -27.95 45.77
CA PRO A 330 45.46 -28.21 46.80
C PRO A 330 46.90 -28.04 46.25
N GLY A 331 47.80 -27.51 47.09
CA GLY A 331 49.23 -27.38 46.78
C GLY A 331 50.10 -27.62 48.02
N GLN A 332 50.93 -28.66 47.95
CA GLN A 332 52.00 -29.03 48.89
C GLN A 332 53.27 -28.18 48.65
N ARG A 333 54.17 -28.01 49.64
CA ARG A 333 55.53 -28.65 49.72
C ARG A 333 56.47 -28.08 50.83
N THR A 334 57.08 -29.00 51.61
CA THR A 334 58.46 -29.07 52.20
C THR A 334 58.99 -27.97 53.17
N GLN A 335 59.73 -28.26 54.25
CA GLN A 335 61.00 -29.01 54.33
C GLN A 335 61.31 -29.67 55.70
N GLN A 336 62.19 -30.68 55.59
CA GLN A 336 62.99 -31.48 56.54
C GLN A 336 64.01 -30.62 57.34
N PRO A 337 64.75 -31.13 58.37
CA PRO A 337 65.73 -32.23 58.23
C PRO A 337 65.75 -33.26 59.38
N ASN A 338 66.44 -34.37 59.12
CA ASN A 338 66.55 -35.58 59.93
C ASN A 338 68.01 -35.88 60.29
N THR A 339 68.18 -36.82 61.24
CA THR A 339 69.26 -37.81 61.54
C THR A 339 69.92 -37.63 62.92
N ASN A 340 69.54 -38.34 64.01
CA ASN A 340 69.71 -39.77 64.43
C ASN A 340 71.16 -40.17 64.80
N PRO A 341 71.42 -41.27 65.57
CA PRO A 341 70.68 -41.89 66.71
C PRO A 341 71.62 -42.52 67.79
N ALA A 342 71.04 -43.20 68.81
CA ALA A 342 71.53 -44.38 69.59
C ALA A 342 71.43 -44.19 71.12
N VAL A 343 71.17 -45.15 72.03
CA VAL A 343 70.57 -46.51 72.12
C VAL A 343 70.56 -46.86 73.63
N GLN A 344 69.62 -47.73 74.07
CA GLN A 344 69.59 -48.59 75.29
C GLN A 344 69.24 -48.07 76.71
N GLN A 345 68.00 -48.38 77.10
CA GLN A 345 67.50 -49.21 78.24
C GLN A 345 68.30 -49.43 79.56
N ARG A 346 67.54 -49.24 80.67
CA ARG A 346 67.45 -49.97 81.98
C ARG A 346 68.76 -50.13 82.78
N GLN A 347 68.86 -49.80 84.07
CA GLN A 347 68.12 -50.34 85.22
C GLN A 347 68.73 -49.79 86.55
N GLN A 348 67.97 -49.89 87.63
CA GLN A 348 68.38 -50.05 89.04
C GLN A 348 68.73 -48.83 89.92
N VAL A 349 67.80 -48.66 90.86
CA VAL A 349 67.85 -48.10 92.21
C VAL A 349 69.07 -48.59 93.01
N GLN A 350 69.73 -47.69 93.76
CA GLN A 350 70.00 -47.74 95.21
C GLN A 350 71.28 -46.93 95.55
N GLN A 351 71.28 -46.29 96.73
CA GLN A 351 72.40 -45.57 97.40
C GLN A 351 72.52 -44.09 96.98
N GLN A 352 71.86 -43.11 97.62
CA GLN A 352 71.62 -42.88 99.05
C GLN A 352 72.88 -42.99 99.92
N ARG A 353 73.72 -41.95 99.84
CA ARG A 353 74.35 -41.21 100.95
C ARG A 353 75.56 -40.47 100.39
N ASP A 354 75.38 -39.21 100.02
CA ASP A 354 76.41 -38.14 100.00
C ASP A 354 75.79 -36.78 99.59
N GLN A 355 74.50 -36.61 99.89
CA GLN A 355 73.64 -35.56 99.33
C GLN A 355 73.48 -34.33 100.24
N ALA A 356 74.20 -34.25 101.37
CA ALA A 356 73.85 -33.30 102.44
C ALA A 356 74.82 -32.12 102.66
N GLN A 357 75.95 -32.01 101.96
CA GLN A 357 76.89 -30.88 102.19
C GLN A 357 77.27 -30.06 100.95
N ARG A 358 76.97 -30.51 99.73
CA ARG A 358 77.15 -29.69 98.50
C ARG A 358 75.94 -28.84 98.12
N GLN A 359 74.76 -29.10 98.70
CA GLN A 359 73.52 -28.37 98.40
C GLN A 359 73.42 -26.97 99.04
N GLN A 360 74.24 -26.61 100.03
CA GLN A 360 74.14 -25.27 100.64
C GLN A 360 74.92 -24.17 99.90
N GLN A 361 75.99 -24.49 99.16
CA GLN A 361 76.75 -23.49 98.39
C GLN A 361 76.18 -23.23 96.98
N GLU A 362 75.42 -24.17 96.41
CA GLU A 362 74.79 -24.01 95.10
C GLU A 362 73.48 -23.19 95.15
N VAL A 363 72.74 -23.30 96.25
CA VAL A 363 71.46 -22.58 96.46
C VAL A 363 71.67 -21.06 96.60
N GLN A 364 72.78 -20.62 97.19
CA GLN A 364 73.08 -19.18 97.34
C GLN A 364 73.50 -18.53 96.01
N ARG A 365 74.19 -19.26 95.13
CA ARG A 365 74.56 -18.77 93.79
C ARG A 365 73.38 -18.75 92.81
N GLN A 366 72.45 -19.71 92.92
CA GLN A 366 71.20 -19.73 92.16
C GLN A 366 70.22 -18.64 92.60
N GLN A 367 70.20 -18.23 93.87
CA GLN A 367 69.35 -17.12 94.34
C GLN A 367 69.76 -15.75 93.77
N GLN A 368 71.06 -15.47 93.59
CA GLN A 368 71.51 -14.22 92.96
C GLN A 368 71.27 -14.17 91.45
N GLN A 369 71.41 -15.28 90.71
CA GLN A 369 71.05 -15.33 89.29
C GLN A 369 69.53 -15.25 89.05
N GLY A 370 68.72 -15.81 89.94
CA GLY A 370 67.25 -15.74 89.85
C GLY A 370 66.68 -14.32 90.02
N GLN A 371 67.35 -13.45 90.78
CA GLN A 371 66.92 -12.04 90.94
C GLN A 371 67.22 -11.20 89.70
N GLN A 372 68.38 -11.38 89.03
CA GLN A 372 68.69 -10.68 87.78
C GLN A 372 67.80 -11.14 86.60
N GLN A 373 67.46 -12.44 86.53
CA GLN A 373 66.53 -12.95 85.52
C GLN A 373 65.10 -12.42 85.72
N ARG A 374 64.63 -12.26 86.96
CA ARG A 374 63.31 -11.66 87.24
C ARG A 374 63.22 -10.21 86.79
N GLN A 375 64.28 -9.42 86.93
CA GLN A 375 64.29 -8.02 86.48
C GLN A 375 64.23 -7.90 84.94
N GLN A 376 64.94 -8.76 84.20
CA GLN A 376 64.86 -8.77 82.73
C GLN A 376 63.50 -9.24 82.20
N VAL A 377 62.91 -10.27 82.82
CA VAL A 377 61.57 -10.76 82.44
C VAL A 377 60.49 -9.71 82.72
N GLN A 378 60.61 -8.96 83.83
CA GLN A 378 59.68 -7.88 84.15
C GLN A 378 59.76 -6.75 83.09
N GLN A 379 60.97 -6.32 82.71
CA GLN A 379 61.14 -5.30 81.66
C GLN A 379 60.59 -5.72 80.30
N GLN A 380 60.80 -6.98 79.89
CA GLN A 380 60.21 -7.50 78.64
C GLN A 380 58.69 -7.55 78.69
N ARG A 381 58.10 -7.87 79.85
CA ARG A 381 56.64 -7.91 80.04
C ARG A 381 56.02 -6.52 79.96
N ASP A 382 56.68 -5.51 80.51
CA ASP A 382 56.24 -4.11 80.43
C ASP A 382 56.38 -3.54 79.01
N GLN A 383 57.39 -3.96 78.25
CA GLN A 383 57.53 -3.61 76.83
C GLN A 383 56.45 -4.25 75.97
N ALA A 384 56.13 -5.53 76.20
CA ALA A 384 55.05 -6.24 75.51
C ALA A 384 53.66 -5.65 75.82
N GLN A 385 53.42 -5.20 77.05
CA GLN A 385 52.18 -4.52 77.41
C GLN A 385 52.03 -3.17 76.71
N ARG A 386 53.11 -2.38 76.57
CA ARG A 386 53.08 -1.11 75.82
C ARG A 386 52.78 -1.32 74.33
N GLN A 387 53.40 -2.31 73.69
CA GLN A 387 53.10 -2.65 72.29
C GLN A 387 51.64 -3.12 72.11
N GLN A 388 51.08 -3.89 73.04
CA GLN A 388 49.66 -4.26 72.99
C GLN A 388 48.72 -3.07 73.14
N GLN A 389 49.07 -2.07 73.96
CA GLN A 389 48.29 -0.84 74.09
C GLN A 389 48.33 0.00 72.80
N GLU A 390 49.49 0.16 72.17
CA GLU A 390 49.61 0.89 70.89
C GLU A 390 48.81 0.22 69.76
N VAL A 391 48.84 -1.11 69.66
CA VAL A 391 48.06 -1.84 68.64
C VAL A 391 46.55 -1.69 68.85
N LYS A 392 46.09 -1.71 70.11
CA LYS A 392 44.67 -1.45 70.43
C LYS A 392 44.25 -0.02 70.07
N GLN A 393 45.13 0.95 70.29
CA GLN A 393 44.85 2.36 69.99
C GLN A 393 44.79 2.61 68.47
N GLN A 394 45.67 1.98 67.68
CA GLN A 394 45.61 2.02 66.21
C GLN A 394 44.36 1.32 65.66
N GLN A 395 43.93 0.20 66.22
CA GLN A 395 42.69 -0.47 65.81
C GLN A 395 41.45 0.38 66.07
N GLN A 396 41.38 1.10 67.21
CA GLN A 396 40.27 2.00 67.50
C GLN A 396 40.21 3.20 66.54
N GLN A 397 41.36 3.80 66.19
CA GLN A 397 41.40 4.87 65.19
C GLN A 397 40.96 4.37 63.80
N GLY A 398 41.41 3.18 63.38
CA GLY A 398 41.00 2.58 62.11
C GLY A 398 39.49 2.29 62.02
N GLN A 399 38.85 1.91 63.14
CA GLN A 399 37.40 1.70 63.20
C GLN A 399 36.62 3.01 63.09
N GLN A 400 37.05 4.07 63.79
CA GLN A 400 36.41 5.39 63.69
C GLN A 400 36.51 5.97 62.27
N GLN A 401 37.66 5.80 61.61
CA GLN A 401 37.86 6.29 60.25
C GLN A 401 36.97 5.56 59.23
N ARG A 402 36.76 4.24 59.39
CA ARG A 402 35.80 3.48 58.56
C ARG A 402 34.36 3.93 58.76
N GLN A 403 33.96 4.24 60.00
CA GLN A 403 32.60 4.74 60.29
C GLN A 403 32.33 6.10 59.62
N GLN A 404 33.30 7.02 59.63
CA GLN A 404 33.16 8.31 58.95
C GLN A 404 33.04 8.16 57.42
N VAL A 405 33.86 7.30 56.80
CA VAL A 405 33.79 7.07 55.34
C VAL A 405 32.46 6.43 54.95
N GLN A 406 31.92 5.51 55.76
CA GLN A 406 30.61 4.91 55.50
C GLN A 406 29.49 5.96 55.58
N GLN A 407 29.50 6.83 56.61
CA GLN A 407 28.51 7.91 56.72
C GLN A 407 28.54 8.87 55.52
N GLN A 408 29.73 9.26 55.06
CA GLN A 408 29.85 10.12 53.87
C GLN A 408 29.31 9.45 52.61
N ARG A 409 29.53 8.13 52.45
CA ARG A 409 29.04 7.36 51.31
C ARG A 409 27.51 7.24 51.31
N ASP A 410 26.91 7.01 52.48
CA ASP A 410 25.46 6.93 52.64
C ASP A 410 24.78 8.30 52.39
N GLN A 411 25.45 9.40 52.74
CA GLN A 411 24.98 10.76 52.45
C GLN A 411 25.04 11.07 50.96
N ALA A 412 26.13 10.70 50.28
CA ALA A 412 26.27 10.88 48.84
C ALA A 412 25.23 10.06 48.05
N GLN A 413 24.94 8.82 48.49
CA GLN A 413 23.90 8.00 47.86
C GLN A 413 22.50 8.60 48.00
N ARG A 414 22.17 9.16 49.18
CA ARG A 414 20.88 9.85 49.38
C ARG A 414 20.72 11.06 48.47
N GLN A 415 21.74 11.92 48.38
CA GLN A 415 21.72 13.06 47.46
C GLN A 415 21.54 12.63 46.00
N GLN A 416 22.21 11.55 45.59
CA GLN A 416 22.10 11.03 44.23
C GLN A 416 20.69 10.46 43.94
N GLN A 417 20.04 9.86 44.94
CA GLN A 417 18.66 9.38 44.84
C GLN A 417 17.65 10.53 44.72
N GLU A 418 17.81 11.60 45.50
CA GLU A 418 16.96 12.78 45.46
C GLU A 418 17.02 13.50 44.10
N VAL A 419 18.22 13.67 43.54
CA VAL A 419 18.40 14.26 42.20
C VAL A 419 17.73 13.42 41.13
N LYS A 420 17.81 12.09 41.23
CA LYS A 420 17.19 11.17 40.27
C LYS A 420 15.66 11.21 40.36
N GLN A 421 15.10 11.33 41.56
CA GLN A 421 13.66 11.54 41.77
C GLN A 421 13.18 12.88 41.21
N GLN A 422 13.92 13.98 41.42
CA GLN A 422 13.58 15.29 40.84
C GLN A 422 13.63 15.28 39.31
N GLN A 423 14.63 14.64 38.70
CA GLN A 423 14.70 14.50 37.24
C GLN A 423 13.52 13.69 36.67
N GLN A 424 13.13 12.60 37.33
CA GLN A 424 11.95 11.82 36.92
C GLN A 424 10.66 12.62 37.02
N ALA A 425 10.48 13.41 38.09
CA ALA A 425 9.31 14.27 38.26
C ALA A 425 9.24 15.37 37.17
N GLN A 426 10.37 15.99 36.83
CA GLN A 426 10.43 16.97 35.73
C GLN A 426 10.11 16.34 34.37
N GLN A 427 10.63 15.15 34.07
CA GLN A 427 10.32 14.45 32.82
C GLN A 427 8.83 14.10 32.71
N GLN A 428 8.22 13.60 33.79
CA GLN A 428 6.78 13.32 33.80
C GLN A 428 5.95 14.59 33.55
N GLN A 429 6.30 15.71 34.19
CA GLN A 429 5.59 16.97 34.00
C GLN A 429 5.74 17.52 32.58
N GLN A 430 6.91 17.34 31.95
CA GLN A 430 7.14 17.74 30.57
C GLN A 430 6.37 16.86 29.57
N ALA A 431 6.33 15.55 29.79
CA ALA A 431 5.54 14.61 28.99
C ALA A 431 4.03 14.95 29.06
N GLN A 432 3.51 15.28 30.26
CA GLN A 432 2.11 15.65 30.45
C GLN A 432 1.75 16.96 29.70
N ARG A 433 2.65 17.96 29.71
CA ARG A 433 2.49 19.20 28.93
C ARG A 433 2.48 18.94 27.42
N GLN A 434 3.38 18.08 26.93
CA GLN A 434 3.42 17.70 25.52
C GLN A 434 2.13 16.97 25.09
N GLN A 435 1.61 16.07 25.92
CA GLN A 435 0.34 15.39 25.68
C GLN A 435 -0.85 16.36 25.61
N GLN A 436 -0.93 17.33 26.53
CA GLN A 436 -1.99 18.35 26.49
C GLN A 436 -1.85 19.30 25.29
N ALA A 437 -0.64 19.63 24.87
CA ALA A 437 -0.42 20.43 23.67
C ALA A 437 -0.84 19.68 22.40
N ALA A 438 -0.49 18.39 22.30
CA ALA A 438 -0.89 17.53 21.18
C ALA A 438 -2.41 17.37 21.10
N GLN A 439 -3.10 17.17 22.23
CA GLN A 439 -4.56 17.10 22.26
C GLN A 439 -5.22 18.41 21.79
N ARG A 440 -4.72 19.57 22.25
CA ARG A 440 -5.23 20.87 21.78
C ARG A 440 -5.03 21.06 20.28
N GLN A 441 -3.88 20.67 19.75
CA GLN A 441 -3.57 20.78 18.34
C GLN A 441 -4.47 19.86 17.50
N GLN A 442 -4.73 18.63 17.98
CA GLN A 442 -5.62 17.69 17.32
C GLN A 442 -7.08 18.21 17.30
N GLN A 443 -7.52 18.86 18.38
CA GLN A 443 -8.85 19.44 18.48
C GLN A 443 -9.03 20.65 17.54
N GLN A 444 -7.99 21.49 17.41
CA GLN A 444 -7.98 22.59 16.43
C GLN A 444 -8.04 22.06 14.99
N GLN A 445 -7.24 21.04 14.66
CA GLN A 445 -7.26 20.42 13.34
C GLN A 445 -8.63 19.80 12.99
N GLN A 446 -9.31 19.19 13.96
CA GLN A 446 -10.67 18.67 13.75
C GLN A 446 -11.69 19.79 13.48
N GLN A 447 -11.62 20.91 14.22
CA GLN A 447 -12.50 22.06 13.97
C GLN A 447 -12.25 22.71 12.61
N GLU A 448 -10.99 22.80 12.19
CA GLU A 448 -10.63 23.37 10.89
C GLU A 448 -11.07 22.45 9.74
N ALA A 449 -10.89 21.13 9.89
CA ALA A 449 -11.40 20.15 8.95
C ALA A 449 -12.93 20.19 8.81
N GLN A 450 -13.66 20.33 9.93
CA GLN A 450 -15.13 20.50 9.89
C GLN A 450 -15.53 21.78 9.15
N ARG A 451 -14.84 22.91 9.40
CA ARG A 451 -15.10 24.17 8.68
C ARG A 451 -14.85 24.04 7.17
N GLN A 452 -13.74 23.43 6.78
CA GLN A 452 -13.43 23.20 5.36
C GLN A 452 -14.46 22.29 4.70
N GLN A 453 -14.92 21.25 5.40
CA GLN A 453 -15.96 20.35 4.88
C GLN A 453 -17.30 21.08 4.68
N GLN A 454 -17.69 21.95 5.61
CA GLN A 454 -18.91 22.74 5.50
C GLN A 454 -18.84 23.74 4.33
N GLN A 455 -17.69 24.38 4.15
CA GLN A 455 -17.46 25.32 3.06
C GLN A 455 -17.46 24.61 1.68
N ALA A 456 -16.88 23.41 1.60
CA ALA A 456 -16.91 22.59 0.38
C ALA A 456 -18.35 22.15 0.03
N GLN A 457 -19.17 21.81 1.03
CA GLN A 457 -20.59 21.47 0.81
C GLN A 457 -21.38 22.67 0.27
N GLN A 458 -21.18 23.87 0.81
CA GLN A 458 -21.82 25.09 0.31
C GLN A 458 -21.41 25.40 -1.14
N GLN A 459 -20.12 25.29 -1.47
CA GLN A 459 -19.64 25.50 -2.84
C GLN A 459 -20.25 24.49 -3.82
N GLN A 460 -20.35 23.22 -3.42
CA GLN A 460 -20.95 22.18 -4.25
C GLN A 460 -22.46 22.42 -4.47
N GLN A 461 -23.16 22.93 -3.46
CA GLN A 461 -24.58 23.29 -3.59
C GLN A 461 -24.78 24.50 -4.52
N ALA A 462 -23.92 25.52 -4.42
CA ALA A 462 -23.93 26.67 -5.32
C ALA A 462 -23.66 26.27 -6.78
N GLN A 463 -22.68 25.38 -7.03
CA GLN A 463 -22.41 24.85 -8.37
C GLN A 463 -23.60 24.07 -8.94
N ARG A 464 -24.28 23.25 -8.12
CA ARG A 464 -25.49 22.54 -8.54
C ARG A 464 -26.62 23.48 -8.94
N GLN A 465 -26.82 24.56 -8.19
CA GLN A 465 -27.84 25.57 -8.51
C GLN A 465 -27.50 26.30 -9.82
N GLN A 466 -26.24 26.68 -10.04
CA GLN A 466 -25.82 27.28 -11.31
C GLN A 466 -26.01 26.34 -12.50
N GLN A 467 -25.64 25.06 -12.37
CA GLN A 467 -25.87 24.08 -13.44
C GLN A 467 -27.36 23.84 -13.72
N ALA A 468 -28.20 23.84 -12.69
CA ALA A 468 -29.64 23.71 -12.86
C ALA A 468 -30.23 24.92 -13.61
N ALA A 469 -29.81 26.13 -13.26
CA ALA A 469 -30.22 27.36 -13.94
C ALA A 469 -29.77 27.37 -15.41
N GLN A 470 -28.54 26.98 -15.71
CA GLN A 470 -28.04 26.87 -17.09
C GLN A 470 -28.84 25.86 -17.92
N ARG A 471 -29.16 24.69 -17.35
CA ARG A 471 -30.01 23.68 -18.03
C ARG A 471 -31.40 24.22 -18.33
N GLN A 472 -32.00 24.95 -17.39
CA GLN A 472 -33.32 25.53 -17.57
C GLN A 472 -33.32 26.60 -18.68
N GLN A 473 -32.29 27.44 -18.72
CA GLN A 473 -32.12 28.44 -19.79
C GLN A 473 -31.94 27.78 -21.16
N GLN A 474 -31.15 26.71 -21.24
CA GLN A 474 -30.94 25.97 -22.48
C GLN A 474 -32.24 25.30 -22.98
N GLN A 475 -33.06 24.75 -22.07
CA GLN A 475 -34.36 24.18 -22.42
C GLN A 475 -35.32 25.26 -22.95
N GLN A 476 -35.35 26.45 -22.35
CA GLN A 476 -36.17 27.57 -22.84
C GLN A 476 -35.73 28.03 -24.24
N GLN A 477 -34.42 28.13 -24.49
CA GLN A 477 -33.90 28.48 -25.82
C GLN A 477 -34.28 27.43 -26.87
N GLN A 478 -34.18 26.15 -26.55
CA GLN A 478 -34.60 25.08 -27.46
C GLN A 478 -36.11 25.10 -27.73
N ALA A 479 -36.93 25.38 -26.71
CA ALA A 479 -38.37 25.50 -26.88
C ALA A 479 -38.74 26.69 -27.79
N ALA A 480 -38.09 27.83 -27.60
CA ALA A 480 -38.27 29.01 -28.45
C ALA A 480 -37.87 28.75 -29.91
N GLN A 481 -36.73 28.09 -30.14
CA GLN A 481 -36.30 27.70 -31.50
C GLN A 481 -37.31 26.76 -32.18
N ARG A 482 -37.86 25.78 -31.45
CA ARG A 482 -38.89 24.88 -32.00
C ARG A 482 -40.16 25.63 -32.39
N GLN A 483 -40.63 26.56 -31.56
CA GLN A 483 -41.78 27.39 -31.89
C GLN A 483 -41.53 28.24 -33.14
N GLN A 484 -40.34 28.83 -33.25
CA GLN A 484 -39.98 29.66 -34.42
C GLN A 484 -39.92 28.83 -35.72
N GLN A 485 -39.38 27.62 -35.67
CA GLN A 485 -39.41 26.69 -36.81
C GLN A 485 -40.83 26.28 -37.21
N GLN A 486 -41.69 25.99 -36.23
CA GLN A 486 -43.09 25.64 -36.50
C GLN A 486 -43.84 26.81 -37.16
N ALA A 487 -43.64 28.03 -36.68
CA ALA A 487 -44.25 29.22 -37.28
C ALA A 487 -43.78 29.45 -38.72
N GLN A 488 -42.49 29.27 -39.01
CA GLN A 488 -41.97 29.35 -40.38
C GLN A 488 -42.55 28.28 -41.30
N GLN A 489 -42.68 27.04 -40.83
CA GLN A 489 -43.30 25.97 -41.61
C GLN A 489 -44.78 26.27 -41.93
N GLN A 490 -45.53 26.81 -40.97
CA GLN A 490 -46.93 27.21 -41.19
C GLN A 490 -47.04 28.35 -42.21
N GLN A 491 -46.17 29.37 -42.13
CA GLN A 491 -46.14 30.44 -43.14
C GLN A 491 -45.82 29.91 -44.54
N GLN A 492 -44.83 29.03 -44.67
CA GLN A 492 -44.50 28.43 -45.96
C GLN A 492 -45.64 27.56 -46.52
N ALA A 493 -46.34 26.82 -45.66
CA ALA A 493 -47.50 26.04 -46.07
C ALA A 493 -48.64 26.93 -46.58
N ALA A 494 -48.93 28.02 -45.86
CA ALA A 494 -49.94 29.00 -46.26
C ALA A 494 -49.59 29.67 -47.61
N GLN A 495 -48.34 30.06 -47.81
CA GLN A 495 -47.88 30.63 -49.09
C GLN A 495 -48.04 29.65 -50.25
N ARG A 496 -47.66 28.37 -50.06
CA ARG A 496 -47.86 27.33 -51.09
C ARG A 496 -49.33 27.15 -51.44
N GLN A 497 -50.20 27.14 -50.43
CA GLN A 497 -51.63 26.99 -50.64
C GLN A 497 -52.22 28.18 -51.43
N GLN A 498 -51.79 29.40 -51.10
CA GLN A 498 -52.21 30.60 -51.83
C GLN A 498 -51.73 30.57 -53.29
N GLN A 499 -50.49 30.12 -53.54
CA GLN A 499 -49.95 30.00 -54.89
C GLN A 499 -50.71 28.94 -55.71
N GLN A 500 -51.09 27.82 -55.09
CA GLN A 500 -51.92 26.79 -55.75
C GLN A 500 -53.30 27.34 -56.12
N GLN A 501 -53.94 28.11 -55.24
CA GLN A 501 -55.24 28.74 -55.53
C GLN A 501 -55.14 29.73 -56.69
N GLN A 502 -54.10 30.56 -56.72
CA GLN A 502 -53.87 31.50 -57.84
C GLN A 502 -53.66 30.75 -59.17
N GLN A 503 -52.87 29.68 -59.17
CA GLN A 503 -52.70 28.85 -60.37
C GLN A 503 -54.00 28.19 -60.83
N ALA A 504 -54.82 27.69 -59.89
CA ALA A 504 -56.11 27.10 -60.22
C ALA A 504 -57.06 28.13 -60.84
N ALA A 505 -57.13 29.35 -60.28
CA ALA A 505 -57.93 30.44 -60.81
C ALA A 505 -57.49 30.86 -62.22
N GLN A 506 -56.18 30.97 -62.46
CA GLN A 506 -55.64 31.26 -63.80
C GLN A 506 -56.00 30.18 -64.82
N ARG A 507 -55.93 28.89 -64.43
CA ARG A 507 -56.34 27.79 -65.32
C ARG A 507 -57.82 27.85 -65.67
N GLN A 508 -58.68 28.16 -64.69
CA GLN A 508 -60.12 28.34 -64.93
C GLN A 508 -60.39 29.51 -65.89
N GLN A 509 -59.73 30.65 -65.70
CA GLN A 509 -59.87 31.80 -66.61
C GLN A 509 -59.44 31.45 -68.05
N GLN A 510 -58.30 30.75 -68.21
CA GLN A 510 -57.86 30.30 -69.55
C GLN A 510 -58.82 29.29 -70.18
N GLN A 511 -59.45 28.41 -69.38
CA GLN A 511 -60.47 27.49 -69.90
C GLN A 511 -61.72 28.24 -70.35
N ALA A 512 -62.21 29.19 -69.56
CA ALA A 512 -63.35 30.02 -69.91
C ALA A 512 -63.10 30.84 -71.20
N GLN A 513 -61.92 31.45 -71.33
CA GLN A 513 -61.54 32.17 -72.56
C GLN A 513 -61.51 31.24 -73.78
N ARG A 514 -60.95 30.03 -73.65
CA ARG A 514 -60.95 29.04 -74.74
C ARG A 514 -62.36 28.62 -75.15
N GLN A 515 -63.26 28.42 -74.18
CA GLN A 515 -64.66 28.10 -74.46
C GLN A 515 -65.38 29.24 -75.17
N GLN A 516 -65.17 30.49 -74.75
CA GLN A 516 -65.72 31.67 -75.42
C GLN A 516 -65.21 31.80 -76.87
N GLN A 517 -63.90 31.63 -77.10
CA GLN A 517 -63.34 31.66 -78.44
C GLN A 517 -63.89 30.53 -79.32
N ALA A 518 -64.07 29.32 -78.78
CA ALA A 518 -64.66 28.21 -79.51
C ALA A 518 -66.13 28.51 -79.89
N ALA A 519 -66.93 29.05 -78.96
CA ALA A 519 -68.30 29.44 -79.21
C ALA A 519 -68.41 30.54 -80.29
N GLN A 520 -67.54 31.56 -80.24
CA GLN A 520 -67.48 32.61 -81.27
C GLN A 520 -67.14 32.04 -82.65
N ARG A 521 -66.15 31.14 -82.73
CA ARG A 521 -65.80 30.45 -83.98
C ARG A 521 -66.98 29.65 -84.53
N GLN A 522 -67.70 28.94 -83.67
CA GLN A 522 -68.85 28.14 -84.06
C GLN A 522 -70.00 29.03 -84.58
N GLN A 523 -70.26 30.16 -83.91
CA GLN A 523 -71.25 31.14 -84.35
C GLN A 523 -70.87 31.76 -85.71
N GLN A 524 -69.60 32.08 -85.91
CA GLN A 524 -69.09 32.61 -87.19
C GLN A 524 -69.22 31.59 -88.32
N GLN A 525 -68.96 30.30 -88.04
CA GLN A 525 -69.19 29.21 -89.00
C GLN A 525 -70.67 29.06 -89.36
N GLN A 526 -71.58 29.16 -88.38
CA GLN A 526 -73.02 29.12 -88.63
C GLN A 526 -73.49 30.29 -89.48
N GLN A 527 -73.01 31.51 -89.20
CA GLN A 527 -73.31 32.69 -90.01
C GLN A 527 -72.82 32.53 -91.47
N GLN A 528 -71.59 32.03 -91.65
CA GLN A 528 -71.07 31.75 -92.99
C GLN A 528 -71.89 30.67 -93.71
N ALA A 529 -72.32 29.61 -93.01
CA ALA A 529 -73.16 28.57 -93.58
C ALA A 529 -74.54 29.12 -94.00
N ALA A 530 -75.16 29.94 -93.17
CA ALA A 530 -76.43 30.60 -93.47
C ALA A 530 -76.31 31.55 -94.67
N GLN A 531 -75.24 32.34 -94.75
CA GLN A 531 -74.96 33.19 -95.93
C GLN A 531 -74.78 32.35 -97.19
N ARG A 532 -74.05 31.23 -97.14
CA ARG A 532 -73.91 30.32 -98.30
C ARG A 532 -75.25 29.74 -98.73
N GLN A 533 -76.11 29.37 -97.78
CA GLN A 533 -77.46 28.88 -98.08
C GLN A 533 -78.33 29.97 -98.72
N GLN A 534 -78.31 31.20 -98.20
CA GLN A 534 -79.03 32.33 -98.83
C GLN A 534 -78.53 32.61 -100.24
N GLN A 535 -77.21 32.62 -100.47
CA GLN A 535 -76.65 32.79 -101.81
C GLN A 535 -77.04 31.64 -102.76
N ALA A 536 -77.10 30.40 -102.25
CA ALA A 536 -77.56 29.25 -103.03
C ALA A 536 -79.05 29.38 -103.40
N GLN A 537 -79.91 29.79 -102.47
CA GLN A 537 -81.33 30.05 -102.73
C GLN A 537 -81.54 31.19 -103.74
N GLN A 538 -80.79 32.29 -103.61
CA GLN A 538 -80.84 33.39 -104.58
C GLN A 538 -80.40 32.93 -105.97
N ARG A 539 -79.35 32.11 -106.07
CA ARG A 539 -78.93 31.51 -107.36
C ARG A 539 -80.03 30.63 -107.95
N GLN A 540 -80.66 29.78 -107.14
CA GLN A 540 -81.78 28.94 -107.60
C GLN A 540 -82.98 29.76 -108.06
N GLN A 541 -83.31 30.85 -107.36
CA GLN A 541 -84.38 31.77 -107.77
C GLN A 541 -84.04 32.48 -109.08
N GLN A 542 -82.81 32.95 -109.26
CA GLN A 542 -82.34 33.55 -110.52
C GLN A 542 -82.32 32.54 -111.67
N GLU A 543 -81.97 31.28 -111.41
CA GLU A 543 -82.08 30.19 -112.39
C GLU A 543 -83.53 29.88 -112.75
N ALA A 544 -84.44 29.80 -111.77
CA ALA A 544 -85.86 29.60 -112.01
C ALA A 544 -86.50 30.75 -112.80
N GLN A 545 -86.13 32.00 -112.50
CA GLN A 545 -86.57 33.17 -113.27
C GLN A 545 -86.04 33.14 -114.70
N ARG A 546 -84.77 32.74 -114.91
CA ARG A 546 -84.22 32.55 -116.26
C ARG A 546 -84.94 31.43 -117.02
N GLN A 547 -85.31 30.33 -116.36
CA GLN A 547 -86.10 29.26 -116.98
C GLN A 547 -87.52 29.73 -117.32
N GLN A 548 -88.16 30.54 -116.47
CA GLN A 548 -89.45 31.14 -116.79
C GLN A 548 -89.38 32.12 -117.96
N GLN A 549 -88.35 32.97 -118.03
CA GLN A 549 -88.14 33.85 -119.18
C GLN A 549 -87.87 33.06 -120.47
N GLN A 550 -87.13 31.95 -120.40
CA GLN A 550 -86.93 31.06 -121.55
C GLN A 550 -88.23 30.39 -122.00
N GLN A 551 -89.12 30.02 -121.06
CA GLN A 551 -90.45 29.48 -121.37
C GLN A 551 -91.41 30.55 -121.92
N GLU A 552 -91.33 31.80 -121.47
CA GLU A 552 -92.09 32.92 -122.03
C GLU A 552 -91.59 33.31 -123.44
N ASP A 553 -90.29 33.26 -123.68
CA ASP A 553 -89.70 33.46 -125.02
C ASP A 553 -90.05 32.31 -125.98
N GLU A 554 -90.21 31.08 -125.48
CA GLU A 554 -90.71 29.94 -126.27
C GLU A 554 -92.21 30.06 -126.59
N ALA A 555 -93.01 30.59 -125.65
CA ALA A 555 -94.44 30.85 -125.86
C ALA A 555 -94.71 32.00 -126.86
N HIS A 556 -93.78 32.94 -127.01
CA HIS A 556 -93.87 34.01 -128.01
C HIS A 556 -93.44 33.60 -129.42
N ARG A 557 -92.85 32.41 -129.61
CA ARG A 557 -92.40 31.90 -130.93
C ARG A 557 -93.42 31.04 -131.68
N THR A 558 -94.62 30.85 -131.12
CA THR A 558 -95.71 30.07 -131.74
C THR A 558 -97.03 30.83 -131.74
N LYS A 559 -97.17 31.78 -132.68
CA LYS A 559 -98.45 32.20 -133.30
C LYS A 559 -98.18 33.23 -134.40
N PRO A 560 -98.82 33.16 -135.58
CA PRO A 560 -99.49 32.04 -136.24
C PRO A 560 -98.58 31.26 -137.20
#